data_AF-T2J0L4-F1
#
_entry.id   AF-T2J0L4-F1
#
_cell.length_a   1.000
_cell.length_b   1.000
_cell.length_c   1.000
_cell.angle_alpha   90.00
_cell.angle_beta   90.00
_cell.angle_gamma   90.00
#
_symmetry.space_group_name_H-M   'P 1'
#
loop_
_entity.id
_entity.type
_entity.pdbx_description
1 polymer ?
#
loop_
_entity_poly.entity_id
_entity_poly.type
_entity_poly.pdbx_seq_one_letter_code
_entity_poly.pdbx_strand_id
1 'polypeptide(L)'
;MSFKFYYLLVDVYQEKKEDELTKRILDKIIYLNANSVYGYFKLGNFYQDRGNAKKAKKMYHNTLKILDTLPNNQQIAELNDLSVEELSIKLSNLVN
;
A
#
# COMPACT_ATOMS: atom_id res chain seq x y z
N MET A 1 -5.11 -13.05 15.32
CA MET A 1 -5.56 -12.77 13.95
C MET A 1 -4.35 -12.30 13.16
N SER A 2 -3.87 -13.02 12.14
CA SER A 2 -2.65 -12.63 11.39
C SER A 2 -2.98 -11.55 10.36
N PHE A 3 -2.11 -10.55 10.19
CA PHE A 3 -2.24 -9.52 9.14
C PHE A 3 -2.32 -10.12 7.73
N LYS A 4 -1.74 -11.31 7.51
CA LYS A 4 -1.80 -12.06 6.25
C LYS A 4 -3.23 -12.31 5.76
N PHE A 5 -4.18 -12.52 6.67
CA PHE A 5 -5.58 -12.69 6.31
C PHE A 5 -6.18 -11.43 5.67
N TYR A 6 -5.84 -10.25 6.20
CA TYR A 6 -6.34 -8.99 5.64
C TYR A 6 -5.74 -8.70 4.26
N TYR A 7 -4.48 -9.04 4.03
CA TYR A 7 -3.84 -8.85 2.72
C TYR A 7 -4.49 -9.73 1.65
N LEU A 8 -4.76 -11.00 1.97
CA LEU A 8 -5.48 -11.89 1.07
C LEU A 8 -6.90 -11.39 0.74
N LEU A 9 -7.61 -10.83 1.74
CA LEU A 9 -8.92 -10.24 1.50
C LEU A 9 -8.85 -9.04 0.54
N VAL A 10 -7.82 -8.19 0.65
CA VAL A 10 -7.62 -7.09 -0.30
C VAL A 10 -7.46 -7.64 -1.70
N ASP A 11 -6.59 -8.63 -1.91
CA ASP A 11 -6.34 -9.19 -3.23
C ASP A 11 -7.63 -9.81 -3.82
N VAL A 12 -8.38 -10.60 -3.03
CA VAL A 12 -9.67 -11.19 -3.44
C VAL A 12 -10.71 -10.12 -3.79
N TYR A 13 -10.84 -9.05 -2.99
CA TYR A 13 -11.82 -8.00 -3.27
C TYR A 13 -11.40 -7.12 -4.46
N GLN A 14 -10.10 -6.91 -4.68
CA GLN A 14 -9.59 -6.24 -5.88
C GLN A 14 -9.92 -7.04 -7.15
N GLU A 15 -9.70 -8.36 -7.14
CA GLU A 15 -10.05 -9.24 -8.27
C GLU A 15 -11.54 -9.21 -8.58
N LYS A 16 -12.38 -9.18 -7.55
CA LYS A 16 -13.84 -9.09 -7.68
C LYS A 16 -14.36 -7.68 -8.01
N LYS A 17 -13.48 -6.67 -8.05
CA LYS A 17 -13.83 -5.25 -8.22
C LYS A 17 -14.81 -4.75 -7.14
N GLU A 18 -14.70 -5.30 -5.94
CA GLU A 18 -15.48 -4.93 -4.76
C GLU A 18 -14.81 -3.71 -4.09
N ASP A 19 -15.02 -2.53 -4.67
CA ASP A 19 -14.27 -1.31 -4.33
C ASP A 19 -14.50 -0.85 -2.88
N GLU A 20 -15.75 -0.90 -2.41
CA GLU A 20 -16.08 -0.50 -1.03
C GLU A 20 -15.42 -1.41 0.00
N LEU A 21 -15.44 -2.72 -0.26
CA LEU A 21 -14.82 -3.71 0.62
C LEU A 21 -13.29 -3.60 0.57
N THR A 22 -12.71 -3.46 -0.61
CA THR A 22 -11.26 -3.23 -0.79
C THR A 22 -10.80 -2.06 0.05
N LYS A 23 -11.46 -0.90 -0.10
CA LYS A 23 -11.13 0.30 0.66
C LYS A 23 -11.34 0.10 2.16
N ARG A 24 -12.44 -0.52 2.59
CA ARG A 24 -12.71 -0.79 4.02
C ARG A 24 -11.62 -1.66 4.65
N ILE A 25 -11.14 -2.68 3.95
CA ILE A 25 -10.07 -3.54 4.47
C ILE A 25 -8.74 -2.79 4.51
N LEU A 26 -8.41 -1.99 3.49
CA LEU A 26 -7.21 -1.14 3.50
C LEU A 26 -7.22 -0.14 4.65
N ASP A 27 -8.35 0.55 4.88
CA ASP A 27 -8.54 1.47 6.00
C ASP A 27 -8.35 0.73 7.34
N LYS A 28 -8.85 -0.52 7.44
CA LYS A 28 -8.67 -1.36 8.64
C LYS A 28 -7.22 -1.80 8.86
N ILE A 29 -6.47 -2.13 7.81
CA ILE A 29 -5.04 -2.46 7.91
C ILE A 29 -4.27 -1.27 8.49
N ILE A 30 -4.52 -0.06 7.99
CA ILE A 30 -3.88 1.17 8.46
C ILE A 30 -4.29 1.47 9.91
N TYR A 31 -5.54 1.24 10.28
CA TYR A 31 -5.99 1.41 11.66
C TYR A 31 -5.26 0.46 12.63
N LEU A 32 -5.05 -0.80 12.24
CA LEU A 32 -4.38 -1.81 13.06
C LEU A 32 -2.85 -1.65 13.06
N ASN A 33 -2.28 -1.12 11.97
CA ASN A 33 -0.87 -0.80 11.83
C ASN A 33 -0.72 0.53 11.10
N ALA A 34 -0.54 1.60 11.87
CA ALA A 34 -0.39 2.95 11.37
C ALA A 34 0.86 3.16 10.49
N ASN A 35 1.83 2.23 10.54
CA ASN A 35 3.03 2.23 9.70
C ASN A 35 2.99 1.10 8.65
N SER A 36 1.79 0.70 8.20
CA SER A 36 1.67 -0.34 7.17
C SER A 36 2.06 0.18 5.79
N VAL A 37 3.26 -0.23 5.32
CA VAL A 37 3.72 -0.01 3.94
C VAL A 37 2.69 -0.55 2.93
N TYR A 38 2.26 -1.80 3.12
CA TYR A 38 1.24 -2.45 2.27
C TYR A 38 -0.06 -1.64 2.22
N GLY A 39 -0.59 -1.23 3.38
CA GLY A 39 -1.86 -0.52 3.48
C GLY A 39 -1.86 0.80 2.71
N TYR A 40 -0.86 1.65 2.95
CA TYR A 40 -0.75 2.93 2.23
C TYR A 40 -0.44 2.72 0.74
N PHE A 41 0.44 1.78 0.39
CA PHE A 41 0.80 1.53 -1.01
C PHE A 41 -0.42 1.05 -1.83
N LYS A 42 -1.12 0.04 -1.33
CA LYS A 42 -2.33 -0.50 -2.00
C LYS A 42 -3.46 0.53 -2.06
N LEU A 43 -3.60 1.40 -1.05
CA LEU A 43 -4.59 2.48 -1.08
C LEU A 43 -4.20 3.57 -2.10
N GLY A 44 -2.90 3.82 -2.30
CA GLY A 44 -2.39 4.65 -3.39
C GLY A 44 -2.75 4.09 -4.76
N ASN A 45 -2.47 2.80 -5.01
CA ASN A 45 -2.84 2.12 -6.25
C ASN A 45 -4.35 2.14 -6.45
N PHE A 46 -5.13 1.86 -5.40
CA PHE A 46 -6.58 1.94 -5.43
C PHE A 46 -7.04 3.31 -5.95
N TYR A 47 -6.55 4.42 -5.37
CA TYR A 47 -6.94 5.74 -5.85
C TYR A 47 -6.43 6.06 -7.26
N GLN A 48 -5.23 5.59 -7.63
CA GLN A 48 -4.64 5.80 -8.95
C GLN A 48 -5.49 5.17 -10.05
N ASP A 49 -5.89 3.91 -9.86
CA ASP A 49 -6.74 3.16 -10.80
C ASP A 49 -8.11 3.81 -11.02
N ARG A 50 -8.61 4.58 -10.03
CA ARG A 50 -9.87 5.33 -10.11
C ARG A 50 -9.66 6.79 -10.54
N GLY A 51 -8.48 7.12 -11.07
CA GLY A 51 -8.16 8.46 -11.59
C GLY A 51 -8.02 9.54 -10.52
N ASN A 52 -8.01 9.19 -9.22
CA ASN A 52 -7.86 10.15 -8.13
C ASN A 52 -6.39 10.37 -7.79
N ALA A 53 -5.67 11.00 -8.71
CA ALA A 53 -4.22 11.26 -8.59
C ALA A 53 -3.84 12.02 -7.31
N LYS A 54 -4.69 12.97 -6.86
CA LYS A 54 -4.44 13.73 -5.63
C LYS A 54 -4.40 12.83 -4.39
N LYS A 55 -5.38 11.93 -4.24
CA LYS A 55 -5.39 10.98 -3.12
C LYS A 55 -4.30 9.93 -3.28
N ALA A 56 -4.05 9.45 -4.50
CA ALA A 56 -2.98 8.50 -4.79
C ALA A 56 -1.61 9.04 -4.35
N LYS A 57 -1.23 10.25 -4.81
CA LYS A 57 0.02 10.92 -4.41
C LYS A 57 0.14 11.07 -2.89
N LYS A 58 -0.96 11.44 -2.20
CA LYS A 58 -0.96 11.52 -0.73
C LYS A 58 -0.64 10.18 -0.08
N MET A 59 -1.20 9.07 -0.57
CA MET A 59 -0.93 7.74 -0.02
C MET A 59 0.49 7.29 -0.33
N TYR A 60 0.98 7.51 -1.55
CA TYR A 60 2.37 7.21 -1.91
C TYR A 60 3.39 8.01 -1.10
N HIS A 61 3.12 9.28 -0.79
CA HIS A 61 3.94 10.06 0.13
C HIS A 61 3.98 9.45 1.54
N ASN A 62 2.85 8.96 2.04
CA ASN A 62 2.83 8.27 3.34
C ASN A 62 3.63 6.96 3.28
N THR A 63 3.53 6.21 2.17
CA THR A 63 4.35 5.01 1.96
C THR A 63 5.85 5.36 1.98
N LEU A 64 6.28 6.37 1.23
CA LEU A 64 7.67 6.82 1.19
C LEU A 64 8.18 7.22 2.58
N LYS A 65 7.41 7.99 3.36
CA LYS A 65 7.77 8.35 4.73
C LYS A 65 8.01 7.16 5.65
N ILE A 66 7.29 6.06 5.44
CA ILE A 66 7.49 4.83 6.22
C ILE A 66 8.74 4.10 5.71
N LEU A 67 8.93 4.01 4.39
CA LEU A 67 10.10 3.40 3.77
C LEU A 67 11.41 4.09 4.21
N ASP A 68 11.40 5.42 4.36
CA ASP A 68 12.55 6.20 4.86
C ASP A 68 13.00 5.81 6.28
N THR A 69 12.13 5.11 7.04
CA THR A 69 12.46 4.61 8.39
C THR A 69 12.99 3.18 8.40
N LEU A 70 13.00 2.50 7.24
CA LEU A 70 13.41 1.10 7.09
C LEU A 70 14.77 1.00 6.37
N PRO A 71 15.57 -0.03 6.64
CA PRO A 71 16.78 -0.31 5.87
C PRO A 71 16.45 -0.56 4.39
N ASN A 72 17.25 0.01 3.48
CA ASN A 72 17.04 -0.12 2.03
C ASN A 72 16.99 -1.56 1.53
N ASN A 73 17.76 -2.45 2.16
CA ASN A 73 17.84 -3.87 1.82
C ASN A 73 16.74 -4.72 2.49
N GLN A 74 15.87 -4.12 3.30
CA GLN A 74 14.75 -4.84 3.90
C GLN A 74 13.73 -5.20 2.82
N GLN A 75 13.28 -6.45 2.84
CA GLN A 75 12.22 -6.94 1.96
C GLN A 75 10.84 -6.73 2.61
N ILE A 76 9.85 -6.41 1.79
CA ILE A 76 8.45 -6.23 2.18
C ILE A 76 7.69 -7.49 1.77
N ALA A 77 7.60 -8.45 2.69
CA ALA A 77 7.01 -9.76 2.43
C ALA A 77 5.58 -9.70 1.88
N GLU A 78 4.82 -8.68 2.26
CA GLU A 78 3.45 -8.45 1.82
C GLU A 78 3.33 -7.99 0.37
N LEU A 79 4.43 -7.53 -0.23
CA LEU A 79 4.51 -7.02 -1.58
C LEU A 79 5.44 -7.89 -2.43
N ASN A 80 5.33 -9.22 -2.34
CA ASN A 80 6.15 -10.18 -3.09
C ASN A 80 7.66 -9.96 -2.90
N ASP A 81 8.07 -9.71 -1.66
CA ASP A 81 9.47 -9.52 -1.27
C ASP A 81 10.21 -8.38 -1.99
N LEU A 82 9.47 -7.38 -2.51
CA LEU A 82 10.06 -6.14 -3.00
C LEU A 82 10.93 -5.50 -1.93
N SER A 83 12.11 -5.03 -2.32
CA SER A 83 12.97 -4.26 -1.42
C SER A 83 12.41 -2.86 -1.17
N VAL A 84 12.74 -2.30 -0.01
CA VAL A 84 12.44 -0.90 0.33
C VAL A 84 12.99 0.05 -0.75
N GLU A 85 14.20 -0.18 -1.24
CA GLU A 85 14.83 0.64 -2.28
C GLU A 85 14.05 0.62 -3.61
N GLU A 86 13.69 -0.56 -4.12
CA GLU A 86 12.94 -0.71 -5.36
C GLU A 86 11.58 0.02 -5.29
N LEU A 87 10.88 -0.14 -4.16
CA LEU A 87 9.59 0.51 -3.96
C LEU A 87 9.73 2.02 -3.86
N SER A 88 10.75 2.52 -3.15
CA SER A 88 11.02 3.96 -3.02
C SER A 88 11.33 4.61 -4.37
N ILE A 89 12.14 3.99 -5.21
CA ILE A 89 12.44 4.48 -6.57
C ILE A 89 11.16 4.53 -7.41
N LYS A 90 10.37 3.45 -7.40
CA LYS A 90 9.11 3.36 -8.14
C LYS A 90 8.14 4.46 -7.73
N LEU A 91 7.97 4.69 -6.42
CA LEU A 91 7.05 5.70 -5.91
C LEU A 91 7.53 7.13 -6.15
N SER A 92 8.84 7.37 -6.08
CA SER A 92 9.41 8.69 -6.39
C SER A 92 9.06 9.14 -7.81
N ASN A 93 9.11 8.21 -8.78
CA ASN A 93 8.73 8.51 -10.17
C ASN A 93 7.23 8.78 -10.36
N LEU A 94 6.37 8.24 -9.51
CA LEU A 94 4.90 8.41 -9.59
C LEU A 94 4.41 9.68 -8.90
N VAL A 95 5.17 10.17 -7.92
CA VAL A 95 4.81 11.32 -7.10
C VAL A 95 5.37 12.63 -7.68
N ASN A 96 6.48 12.55 -8.41
CA ASN A 96 7.05 13.68 -9.14
C ASN A 96 6.17 14.17 -10.31
#